data_AF-A0A838G1T9-F1
#
_entry.id   AF-A0A838G1T9-F1
#
_cell.length_a   1.000
_cell.length_b   1.000
_cell.length_c   1.000
_cell.angle_alpha   90.00
_cell.angle_beta   90.00
_cell.angle_gamma   90.00
#
_symmetry.space_group_name_H-M   'P 1'
#
loop_
_entity.id
_entity.type
_entity.pdbx_description
1 polymer ?
#
loop_
_entity_poly.entity_id
_entity_poly.type
_entity_poly.pdbx_seq_one_letter_code
_entity_poly.pdbx_strand_id
1 'polypeptide(L)' 'DAKQVCRRCDVREQCLAWALEAGQDHGVWGGLSEDERRALKRRNARAKIRTA' A
#
# COMPACT_ATOMS: atom_id res chain seq x y z
N ASP A 1 -1.99 -10.20 -14.68
CA ASP A 1 -2.31 -10.03 -13.26
C ASP A 1 -2.17 -8.56 -12.85
N ALA A 2 -3.05 -8.03 -11.99
CA ALA A 2 -3.15 -6.59 -11.70
C ALA A 2 -1.83 -6.00 -11.17
N LYS A 3 -1.09 -6.76 -10.36
CA LYS A 3 0.24 -6.36 -9.86
C LYS A 3 1.25 -6.10 -10.97
N GLN A 4 1.21 -6.87 -12.07
CA GLN A 4 2.10 -6.66 -13.21
C GLN A 4 1.79 -5.35 -13.93
N VAL A 5 0.51 -4.97 -14.01
CA VAL A 5 0.11 -3.68 -14.57
C VAL A 5 0.61 -2.54 -13.69
N CYS A 6 0.51 -2.67 -12.36
CA CYS A 6 1.02 -1.64 -11.45
C CYS A 6 2.53 -1.43 -11.56
N ARG A 7 3.33 -2.45 -11.95
CA ARG A 7 4.79 -2.32 -12.06
C ARG A 7 5.25 -1.35 -13.15
N ARG A 8 4.43 -1.15 -14.18
CA ARG A 8 4.67 -0.24 -15.31
C ARG A 8 3.90 1.07 -15.20
N CYS A 9 3.30 1.35 -14.04
CA CYS A 9 2.48 2.54 -13.83
C CYS A 9 3.33 3.66 -13.22
N ASP A 10 3.43 4.80 -13.89
CA ASP A 10 4.28 5.93 -13.46
C ASP A 10 3.79 6.57 -12.15
N VAL A 11 2.49 6.44 -11.85
CA VAL A 11 1.87 6.99 -10.63
C VAL A 11 1.69 5.93 -9.54
N ARG A 12 2.42 4.81 -9.60
CA ARG A 12 2.30 3.69 -8.64
C ARG A 12 2.39 4.14 -7.18
N GLU A 13 3.33 5.04 -6.88
CA GLU A 13 3.55 5.54 -5.52
C GLU A 13 2.43 6.45 -5.04
N GLN A 14 1.96 7.35 -5.91
CA GLN A 14 0.84 8.25 -5.62
C GLN A 14 -0.46 7.46 -5.41
N CYS A 15 -0.70 6.45 -6.26
CA CYS A 15 -1.81 5.50 -6.13
C CYS A 15 -1.76 4.75 -4.78
N LEU A 16 -0.57 4.31 -4.35
CA LEU A 16 -0.42 3.66 -3.05
C LEU A 16 -0.68 4.63 -1.89
N ALA A 17 -0.11 5.83 -1.95
CA ALA A 17 -0.27 6.85 -0.91
C ALA A 17 -1.75 7.19 -0.72
N TRP A 18 -2.46 7.44 -1.83
CA TRP A 18 -3.90 7.69 -1.80
C TRP A 18 -4.67 6.51 -1.21
N ALA A 19 -4.38 5.27 -1.63
CA ALA A 19 -5.07 4.10 -1.11
C ALA A 19 -4.85 3.89 0.40
N LEU A 20 -3.66 4.24 0.92
CA LEU A 20 -3.36 4.18 2.35
C LEU A 20 -4.08 5.27 3.15
N GLU A 21 -4.17 6.48 2.60
CA GLU A 21 -4.84 7.63 3.21
C GLU A 21 -6.36 7.48 3.21
N ALA A 22 -6.93 7.10 2.07
CA ALA A 22 -8.36 6.87 1.89
C ALA A 22 -8.87 5.62 2.62
N GLY A 23 -7.97 4.77 3.14
CA GLY A 23 -8.34 3.52 3.79
C GLY A 23 -8.97 2.53 2.80
N GLN A 24 -8.41 2.38 1.60
CA GLN A 24 -8.94 1.42 0.64
C GLN A 24 -8.62 -0.03 1.02
N ASP A 25 -9.69 -0.72 1.40
CA ASP A 25 -9.64 -2.04 2.01
C ASP A 25 -9.64 -3.18 1.01
N HIS A 26 -9.97 -2.94 -0.26
CA HIS A 26 -10.13 -3.98 -1.26
C HIS A 26 -9.30 -3.74 -2.52
N GLY A 27 -8.96 -4.82 -3.23
CA GLY A 27 -8.28 -4.76 -4.52
C GLY A 27 -6.77 -4.50 -4.46
N VAL A 28 -6.15 -4.34 -5.64
CA VAL A 28 -4.71 -4.08 -5.81
C VAL A 28 -4.49 -2.59 -6.06
N TRP A 29 -3.67 -1.96 -5.22
CA TRP A 29 -3.35 -0.53 -5.30
C TRP A 29 -1.85 -0.34 -5.20
N GLY A 30 -1.27 0.45 -6.09
CA GLY A 30 0.17 0.69 -6.13
C GLY A 30 1.03 -0.58 -6.21
N GLY A 31 0.49 -1.67 -6.74
CA GLY A 31 1.17 -2.97 -6.85
C GLY A 31 1.13 -3.84 -5.60
N LEU A 32 0.41 -3.43 -4.56
CA LEU A 32 0.18 -4.22 -3.34
C LEU A 32 -1.24 -4.76 -3.32
N SER A 33 -1.40 -6.04 -2.97
CA SER A 33 -2.70 -6.60 -2.61
C SER A 33 -3.19 -6.05 -1.27
N GLU A 34 -4.46 -6.27 -0.98
CA GLU A 34 -5.09 -5.97 0.30
C GLU A 34 -4.26 -6.43 1.51
N ASP A 35 -3.86 -7.70 1.54
CA ASP A 35 -3.08 -8.26 2.65
C ASP A 35 -1.67 -7.65 2.76
N GLU A 36 -1.03 -7.37 1.63
CA GLU A 36 0.28 -6.72 1.60
C GLU A 36 0.20 -5.28 2.13
N ARG A 37 -0.86 -4.53 1.77
CA ARG A 37 -1.11 -3.18 2.32
C ARG A 37 -1.41 -3.22 3.80
N ARG A 38 -2.23 -4.15 4.28
CA ARG A 38 -2.48 -4.33 5.72
C ARG A 38 -1.19 -4.65 6.48
N ALA A 39 -0.35 -5.54 5.94
CA ALA A 39 0.94 -5.86 6.54
C ALA A 39 1.87 -4.65 6.59
N LEU A 40 1.91 -3.83 5.53
CA LEU A 40 2.67 -2.58 5.49
C LEU A 40 2.19 -1.60 6.57
N LYS A 41 0.88 -1.38 6.69
CA LYS A 41 0.28 -0.50 7.71
C LYS A 41 0.66 -0.96 9.13
N ARG A 42 0.58 -2.26 9.41
CA ARG A 42 1.01 -2.84 10.71
C ARG A 42 2.51 -2.64 10.98
N ARG A 43 3.37 -2.85 9.98
CA ARG A 43 4.81 -2.61 10.11
C ARG A 43 5.11 -1.15 10.40
N ASN A 44 4.47 -0.22 9.69
CA ASN A 44 4.66 1.22 9.89
C ASN A 44 4.17 1.66 11.27
N ALA A 45 3.03 1.13 11.74
CA ALA A 45 2.54 1.38 13.10
C ALA A 45 3.53 0.89 14.16
N ARG A 46 4.06 -0.34 14.00
CA ARG A 46 5.07 -0.89 14.91
C ARG A 46 6.37 -0.09 14.89
N ALA A 47 6.80 0.37 13.71
CA ALA A 47 7.99 1.21 13.58
C ALA A 47 7.81 2.54 14.31
N LYS A 48 6.65 3.20 14.15
CA LYS A 48 6.32 4.44 14.87
C LYS A 48 6.39 4.28 16.39
N ILE A 49 5.84 3.18 16.92
CA ILE A 49 5.88 2.88 18.36
C ILE A 49 7.31 2.71 18.86
N ARG A 50 8.20 2.09 18.08
CA ARG A 50 9.59 1.83 18.49
C ARG A 50 10.46 3.09 18.51
N THR A 51 10.14 4.08 17.68
CA THR A 51 10.89 5.34 17.57
C THR A 51 10.35 6.46 18.47
N ALA A 52 9.23 6.22 19.14
CA ALA A 52 8.65 7.09 20.16
C ALA A 52 9.18 6.70 21.54
#